data_AF-A0A4F2S2N9-F1
#
_entry.id   AF-A0A4F2S2N9-F1
#
_cell.length_a   1.000
_cell.length_b   1.000
_cell.length_c   1.000
_cell.angle_alpha   90.00
_cell.angle_beta   90.00
_cell.angle_gamma   90.00
#
_symmetry.space_group_name_H-M   'P 1'
#
loop_
_entity.id
_entity.type
_entity.pdbx_description
1 polymer ?
#
loop_
_entity_poly.entity_id
_entity_poly.type
_entity_poly.pdbx_seq_one_letter_code
_entity_poly.pdbx_strand_id
1 'polypeptide(L)'
;MNKRKVSLEDFYKWYSLNKEELLNKATVGEKFNDKLKEEFLQEWPLDRILTMSIDEYVIGKGQQNKSLCYALEKGKYKNLFLGISGGSASKFGIYWNKKTNKYKDQANNEISELDQRFSKLKSDLYEIIKEGIRFNFENSIFDMKRSTNEFIGRSAMVTKLLCIYSEGDPFFGVNINSQKEFWNHFVSQTNQGGPYLQNHKIIELVSKPYPSWCSWHRKDLSC
;
A
#
# COMPACT_ATOMS: atom_id res chain seq x y z
N MET A 1 30.07 -16.35 0.36
CA MET A 1 29.15 -16.20 -0.78
C MET A 1 29.15 -14.75 -1.22
N ASN A 2 29.64 -14.44 -2.43
CA ASN A 2 29.46 -13.10 -3.00
C ASN A 2 27.95 -12.84 -3.12
N LYS A 3 27.41 -11.89 -2.34
CA LYS A 3 26.04 -11.39 -2.52
C LYS A 3 25.94 -10.93 -3.98
N ARG A 4 25.23 -11.68 -4.83
CA ARG A 4 24.95 -11.24 -6.21
C ARG A 4 24.29 -9.87 -6.09
N LYS A 5 24.97 -8.82 -6.56
CA LYS A 5 24.35 -7.51 -6.74
C LYS A 5 23.32 -7.69 -7.84
N VAL A 6 22.04 -7.72 -7.49
CA VAL A 6 20.97 -7.72 -8.48
C VAL A 6 20.98 -6.35 -9.14
N SER A 7 21.24 -6.32 -10.45
CA SER A 7 21.21 -5.10 -11.26
C SER A 7 19.89 -4.97 -12.03
N LEU A 8 19.62 -3.76 -12.53
CA LEU A 8 18.50 -3.52 -13.44
C LEU A 8 18.63 -4.35 -14.72
N GLU A 9 19.85 -4.57 -15.20
CA GLU A 9 20.13 -5.45 -16.35
C GLU A 9 19.77 -6.91 -16.06
N ASP A 10 20.07 -7.41 -14.86
CA ASP A 10 19.69 -8.76 -14.46
C ASP A 10 18.17 -8.91 -14.39
N PHE A 11 17.47 -7.88 -13.88
CA PHE A 11 16.01 -7.84 -13.89
C PHE A 11 15.46 -7.88 -15.31
N TYR A 12 16.00 -7.08 -16.24
CA TYR A 12 15.55 -7.08 -17.64
C TYR A 12 15.84 -8.40 -18.35
N LYS A 13 17.00 -9.02 -18.11
CA LYS A 13 17.32 -10.36 -18.64
C LYS A 13 16.32 -11.39 -18.11
N TRP A 14 16.06 -11.39 -16.81
CA TRP A 14 15.08 -12.28 -16.20
C TRP A 14 13.67 -12.03 -16.77
N TYR A 15 13.21 -10.78 -16.83
CA TYR A 15 11.87 -10.48 -17.35
C TYR A 15 11.71 -10.94 -18.79
N SER A 16 12.69 -10.68 -19.67
CA SER A 16 12.64 -11.12 -21.06
C SER A 16 12.53 -12.63 -21.21
N LEU A 17 13.19 -13.40 -20.35
CA LEU A 17 13.12 -14.87 -20.37
C LEU A 17 11.78 -15.42 -19.86
N ASN A 18 11.08 -14.68 -19.00
CA ASN A 18 9.84 -15.13 -18.36
C ASN A 18 8.58 -14.44 -18.91
N LYS A 19 8.74 -13.44 -19.80
CA LYS A 19 7.68 -12.52 -20.23
C LYS A 19 6.42 -13.22 -20.71
N GLU A 20 6.55 -14.27 -21.51
CA GLU A 20 5.40 -14.98 -22.09
C GLU A 20 4.57 -15.69 -21.02
N GLU A 21 5.22 -16.45 -20.13
CA GLU A 21 4.54 -17.10 -18.99
C GLU A 21 3.87 -16.07 -18.07
N LEU A 22 4.60 -14.99 -17.77
CA LEU A 22 4.10 -13.90 -16.95
C LEU A 22 2.83 -13.28 -17.58
N LEU A 23 2.87 -12.92 -18.87
CA LEU A 23 1.72 -12.34 -19.57
C LEU A 23 0.52 -13.28 -19.64
N ASN A 24 0.74 -14.58 -19.84
CA ASN A 24 -0.33 -15.59 -19.87
C ASN A 24 -1.04 -15.73 -18.51
N LYS A 25 -0.28 -15.76 -17.40
CA LYS A 25 -0.86 -15.73 -16.04
C LYS A 25 -1.64 -14.45 -15.79
N ALA A 26 -1.14 -13.33 -16.31
CA ALA A 26 -1.76 -12.03 -16.19
C ALA A 26 -3.17 -11.99 -16.83
N THR A 27 -3.30 -12.41 -18.09
CA THR A 27 -4.56 -12.28 -18.86
C THR A 27 -5.79 -12.90 -18.21
N VAL A 28 -5.64 -13.90 -17.33
CA VAL A 28 -6.74 -14.52 -16.58
C VAL A 28 -7.21 -13.63 -15.40
N GLY A 29 -6.34 -12.82 -14.81
CA GLY A 29 -6.62 -11.96 -13.66
C GLY A 29 -7.10 -10.54 -13.96
N GLU A 30 -6.97 -10.06 -15.21
CA GLU A 30 -7.20 -8.66 -15.60
C GLU A 30 -8.61 -8.15 -15.30
N LYS A 31 -9.63 -8.81 -15.84
CA LYS A 31 -11.03 -8.39 -15.67
C LYS A 31 -11.50 -8.42 -14.23
N PHE A 32 -10.86 -9.24 -13.39
CA PHE A 32 -11.23 -9.40 -12.00
C PHE A 32 -10.70 -8.24 -11.14
N ASN A 33 -9.46 -7.79 -11.38
CA ASN A 33 -8.86 -6.72 -10.57
C ASN A 33 -9.44 -5.32 -10.89
N ASP A 34 -9.75 -5.03 -12.16
CA ASP A 34 -10.38 -3.76 -12.54
C ASP A 34 -11.77 -3.64 -11.90
N LYS A 35 -12.59 -4.70 -11.99
CA LYS A 35 -13.90 -4.74 -11.34
C LYS A 35 -13.80 -4.62 -9.81
N LEU A 36 -12.84 -5.31 -9.18
CA LEU A 36 -12.63 -5.18 -7.74
C LEU A 36 -12.17 -3.77 -7.33
N LYS A 37 -11.36 -3.10 -8.15
CA LYS A 37 -10.98 -1.70 -7.94
C LYS A 37 -12.19 -0.78 -8.05
N GLU A 38 -13.01 -0.93 -9.09
CA GLU A 38 -14.26 -0.17 -9.25
C GLU A 38 -15.20 -0.35 -8.04
N GLU A 39 -15.42 -1.60 -7.62
CA GLU A 39 -16.24 -1.91 -6.45
C GLU A 39 -15.63 -1.32 -5.16
N PHE A 40 -14.31 -1.36 -5.01
CA PHE A 40 -13.64 -0.72 -3.87
C PHE A 40 -13.88 0.78 -3.87
N LEU A 41 -13.72 1.46 -5.01
CA LEU A 41 -13.88 2.91 -5.11
C LEU A 41 -15.33 3.35 -4.87
N GLN A 42 -16.31 2.50 -5.21
CA GLN A 42 -17.72 2.72 -4.88
C GLN A 42 -18.01 2.51 -3.39
N GLU A 43 -17.50 1.44 -2.79
CA GLU A 43 -17.72 1.15 -1.37
C GLU A 43 -16.93 2.11 -0.46
N TRP A 44 -15.72 2.47 -0.85
CA TRP A 44 -14.77 3.28 -0.09
C TRP A 44 -14.28 4.45 -0.96
N PRO A 45 -15.13 5.45 -1.26
CA PRO A 45 -14.66 6.66 -1.92
C PRO A 45 -13.70 7.41 -1.00
N LEU A 46 -12.72 8.12 -1.57
CA LEU A 46 -11.64 8.75 -0.81
C LEU A 46 -12.16 9.66 0.32
N ASP A 47 -13.17 10.47 0.05
CA ASP A 47 -13.75 11.40 1.05
C ASP A 47 -14.45 10.68 2.22
N ARG A 48 -14.88 9.42 2.04
CA ARG A 48 -15.44 8.60 3.14
C ARG A 48 -14.41 8.35 4.24
N ILE A 49 -13.10 8.40 3.93
CA ILE A 49 -12.03 8.29 4.94
C ILE A 49 -12.23 9.32 6.05
N LEU A 50 -12.73 10.52 5.76
CA LEU A 50 -12.88 11.58 6.75
C LEU A 50 -14.12 11.38 7.65
N THR A 51 -15.19 10.79 7.12
CA THR A 51 -16.49 10.68 7.80
C THR A 51 -16.74 9.32 8.47
N MET A 52 -15.97 8.29 8.13
CA MET A 52 -16.15 6.97 8.73
C MET A 52 -15.95 6.97 10.24
N SER A 53 -16.74 6.13 10.92
CA SER A 53 -16.56 5.78 12.33
C SER A 53 -15.32 4.91 12.53
N ILE A 54 -14.85 4.81 13.78
CA ILE A 54 -13.71 3.95 14.10
C ILE A 54 -13.99 2.48 13.79
N ASP A 55 -15.24 2.05 13.93
CA ASP A 55 -15.65 0.67 13.67
C ASP A 55 -15.66 0.34 12.19
N GLU A 56 -16.00 1.30 11.34
CA GLU A 56 -15.86 1.16 9.89
C GLU A 56 -14.39 1.13 9.45
N TYR A 57 -13.45 1.55 10.30
CA TYR A 57 -12.02 1.55 10.01
C TYR A 57 -11.30 0.29 10.50
N VAL A 58 -11.37 0.00 11.81
CA VAL A 58 -10.39 -0.88 12.48
C VAL A 58 -10.48 -2.35 12.07
N ILE A 59 -9.32 -3.04 12.07
CA ILE A 59 -9.30 -4.51 12.11
C ILE A 59 -9.50 -5.00 13.55
N GLY A 60 -9.97 -6.25 13.69
CA GLY A 60 -10.01 -6.95 14.98
C GLY A 60 -11.41 -7.16 15.54
N LYS A 61 -12.47 -6.53 15.03
CA LYS A 61 -13.85 -6.83 15.45
C LYS A 61 -14.46 -8.08 14.78
N GLY A 62 -13.83 -8.60 13.73
CA GLY A 62 -14.29 -9.78 13.00
C GLY A 62 -14.87 -9.45 11.62
N GLN A 63 -15.26 -10.47 10.87
CA GLN A 63 -15.74 -10.34 9.49
C GLN A 63 -17.05 -9.56 9.38
N GLN A 64 -17.93 -9.71 10.36
CA GLN A 64 -19.23 -9.05 10.43
C GLN A 64 -19.13 -7.52 10.49
N ASN A 65 -18.00 -6.99 10.95
CA ASN A 65 -17.76 -5.56 11.06
C ASN A 65 -17.53 -4.88 9.70
N LYS A 66 -17.18 -5.66 8.65
CA LYS A 66 -16.96 -5.19 7.27
C LYS A 66 -16.13 -3.90 7.16
N SER A 67 -15.16 -3.73 8.06
CA SER A 67 -14.35 -2.51 8.13
C SER A 67 -13.31 -2.42 7.03
N LEU A 68 -12.82 -1.22 6.74
CA LEU A 68 -11.80 -0.95 5.73
C LEU A 68 -10.55 -1.82 5.95
N CYS A 69 -9.96 -1.80 7.15
CA CYS A 69 -8.74 -2.57 7.43
C CYS A 69 -9.00 -4.08 7.35
N TYR A 70 -10.19 -4.56 7.71
CA TYR A 70 -10.56 -5.96 7.47
C TYR A 70 -10.67 -6.26 5.98
N ALA A 71 -11.34 -5.40 5.21
CA ALA A 71 -11.56 -5.59 3.78
C ALA A 71 -10.24 -5.64 3.00
N LEU A 72 -9.24 -4.85 3.41
CA LEU A 72 -7.91 -4.78 2.82
C LEU A 72 -6.97 -5.94 3.18
N GLU A 73 -7.11 -6.58 4.35
CA GLU A 73 -6.22 -7.68 4.78
C GLU A 73 -6.87 -9.07 4.71
N LYS A 74 -8.14 -9.22 5.09
CA LYS A 74 -8.81 -10.53 5.21
C LYS A 74 -10.06 -10.66 4.35
N GLY A 75 -10.64 -9.54 3.92
CA GLY A 75 -11.91 -9.51 3.20
C GLY A 75 -11.76 -9.52 1.68
N LYS A 76 -12.78 -8.94 1.03
CA LYS A 76 -12.97 -8.91 -0.43
C LYS A 76 -11.76 -8.38 -1.22
N TYR A 77 -11.04 -7.40 -0.66
CA TYR A 77 -9.96 -6.69 -1.35
C TYR A 77 -8.55 -7.13 -0.92
N LYS A 78 -8.43 -8.26 -0.22
CA LYS A 78 -7.13 -8.73 0.30
C LYS A 78 -6.07 -8.91 -0.80
N ASN A 79 -6.47 -9.38 -1.98
CA ASN A 79 -5.60 -9.66 -3.12
C ASN A 79 -5.55 -8.49 -4.14
N LEU A 80 -6.26 -7.38 -3.87
CA LEU A 80 -6.25 -6.22 -4.75
C LEU A 80 -4.93 -5.46 -4.56
N PHE A 81 -4.05 -5.47 -5.56
CA PHE A 81 -2.67 -4.99 -5.45
C PHE A 81 -1.92 -5.64 -4.27
N LEU A 82 -1.03 -4.88 -3.61
CA LEU A 82 -0.21 -5.33 -2.49
C LEU A 82 -1.02 -6.12 -1.43
N GLY A 83 -0.66 -7.39 -1.22
CA GLY A 83 -1.16 -8.17 -0.09
C GLY A 83 -0.68 -7.59 1.25
N ILE A 84 -1.61 -7.38 2.18
CA ILE A 84 -1.29 -6.93 3.56
C ILE A 84 -1.46 -8.14 4.49
N SER A 85 -0.58 -9.14 4.37
CA SER A 85 -0.61 -10.34 5.20
C SER A 85 0.50 -10.33 6.25
N GLY A 86 0.33 -11.13 7.31
CA GLY A 86 1.35 -11.30 8.35
C GLY A 86 1.57 -10.08 9.25
N GLY A 87 2.35 -10.25 10.32
CA GLY A 87 2.66 -9.18 11.27
C GLY A 87 1.48 -8.76 12.16
N SER A 88 1.71 -7.71 12.95
CA SER A 88 0.74 -7.19 13.91
C SER A 88 -0.31 -6.29 13.24
N ALA A 89 -1.49 -6.21 13.85
CA ALA A 89 -2.54 -5.25 13.50
C ALA A 89 -2.09 -3.77 13.68
N SER A 90 -0.97 -3.53 14.36
CA SER A 90 -0.37 -2.20 14.50
C SER A 90 -0.02 -1.51 13.18
N LYS A 91 0.06 -2.24 12.07
CA LYS A 91 0.25 -1.70 10.71
C LYS A 91 -0.85 -0.74 10.24
N PHE A 92 -2.03 -0.78 10.87
CA PHE A 92 -3.14 0.14 10.61
C PHE A 92 -3.16 1.35 11.55
N GLY A 93 -2.14 1.56 12.39
CA GLY A 93 -2.11 2.66 13.36
C GLY A 93 -3.00 2.44 14.58
N ILE A 94 -4.28 2.13 14.37
CA ILE A 94 -5.27 1.82 15.42
C ILE A 94 -5.97 0.49 15.09
N TYR A 95 -6.14 -0.39 16.08
CA TYR A 95 -6.88 -1.64 15.93
C TYR A 95 -7.68 -2.00 17.18
N TRP A 96 -8.67 -2.88 17.01
CA TRP A 96 -9.42 -3.45 18.13
C TRP A 96 -8.73 -4.71 18.66
N ASN A 97 -8.36 -4.70 19.94
CA ASN A 97 -7.85 -5.88 20.62
C ASN A 97 -9.00 -6.69 21.24
N LYS A 98 -9.31 -7.86 20.66
CA LYS A 98 -10.38 -8.76 21.13
C LYS A 98 -10.16 -9.27 22.56
N LYS A 99 -8.91 -9.44 23.01
CA LYS A 99 -8.63 -10.00 24.33
C LYS A 99 -8.95 -9.01 25.44
N THR A 100 -8.63 -7.73 25.21
CA THR A 100 -8.86 -6.67 26.19
C THR A 100 -10.17 -5.92 25.96
N ASN A 101 -10.82 -6.11 24.81
CA ASN A 101 -11.95 -5.30 24.34
C ASN A 101 -11.65 -3.79 24.37
N LYS A 102 -10.47 -3.41 23.86
CA LYS A 102 -10.01 -2.01 23.82
C LYS A 102 -9.42 -1.68 22.45
N TYR A 103 -9.49 -0.40 22.08
CA TYR A 103 -8.70 0.12 20.98
C TYR A 103 -7.26 0.27 21.43
N LYS A 104 -6.36 -0.23 20.58
CA LYS A 104 -4.93 -0.22 20.81
C LYS A 104 -4.24 0.53 19.70
N ASP A 105 -3.17 1.21 20.08
CA ASP A 105 -2.30 1.86 19.14
C ASP A 105 -1.22 0.93 18.60
N GLN A 106 -0.38 1.51 17.76
CA GLN A 106 0.76 0.85 17.17
C GLN A 106 1.73 0.17 18.15
N ALA A 107 1.84 0.69 19.38
CA ALA A 107 2.69 0.18 20.44
C ALA A 107 1.93 -0.78 21.38
N ASN A 108 0.71 -1.18 21.00
CA ASN A 108 -0.20 -2.02 21.78
C ASN A 108 -0.66 -1.37 23.10
N ASN A 109 -0.59 -0.04 23.20
CA ASN A 109 -1.11 0.72 24.32
C ASN A 109 -2.59 1.05 24.13
N GLU A 110 -3.35 1.14 25.22
CA GLU A 110 -4.71 1.68 25.16
C GLU A 110 -4.67 3.17 24.83
N ILE A 111 -5.64 3.63 24.04
CA ILE A 111 -5.72 5.02 23.60
C ILE A 111 -6.70 5.75 24.50
N SER A 112 -6.23 6.75 25.25
CA SER A 112 -7.07 7.60 26.11
C SER A 112 -7.93 8.57 25.29
N GLU A 113 -7.31 9.33 24.39
CA GLU A 113 -7.97 10.32 23.53
C GLU A 113 -8.32 9.73 22.15
N LEU A 114 -9.21 8.74 22.15
CA LEU A 114 -9.49 7.92 20.97
C LEU A 114 -9.99 8.75 19.78
N ASP A 115 -10.96 9.63 20.01
CA ASP A 115 -11.60 10.40 18.94
C ASP A 115 -10.63 11.40 18.31
N GLN A 116 -9.81 12.08 19.13
CA GLN A 116 -8.80 13.00 18.64
C GLN A 116 -7.74 12.26 17.82
N ARG A 117 -7.24 11.13 18.34
CA ARG A 117 -6.23 10.34 17.65
C ARG A 117 -6.77 9.76 16.34
N PHE A 118 -7.99 9.25 16.35
CA PHE A 118 -8.60 8.70 15.15
C PHE A 118 -8.90 9.79 14.11
N SER A 119 -9.32 10.99 14.54
CA SER A 119 -9.51 12.14 13.65
C SER A 119 -8.20 12.55 12.97
N LYS A 120 -7.09 12.56 13.70
CA LYS A 120 -5.75 12.79 13.13
C LYS A 120 -5.37 11.69 12.16
N LEU A 121 -5.54 10.41 12.53
CA LEU A 121 -5.24 9.28 11.65
C LEU A 121 -5.99 9.36 10.32
N LYS A 122 -7.29 9.69 10.35
CA LYS A 122 -8.11 9.87 9.14
C LYS A 122 -7.59 11.00 8.27
N SER A 123 -7.28 12.15 8.89
CA SER A 123 -6.77 13.33 8.18
C SER A 123 -5.42 13.05 7.53
N ASP A 124 -4.50 12.41 8.26
CA ASP A 124 -3.20 12.00 7.76
C ASP A 124 -3.33 11.02 6.58
N LEU A 125 -4.17 9.99 6.71
CA LEU A 125 -4.38 9.01 5.64
C LEU A 125 -4.94 9.67 4.37
N TYR A 126 -5.95 10.54 4.54
CA TYR A 126 -6.58 11.27 3.45
C TYR A 126 -5.58 12.15 2.72
N GLU A 127 -4.84 13.00 3.44
CA GLU A 127 -3.85 13.91 2.84
C GLU A 127 -2.71 13.15 2.17
N ILE A 128 -2.21 12.06 2.77
CA ILE A 128 -1.20 11.21 2.13
C ILE A 128 -1.70 10.64 0.80
N ILE A 129 -2.93 10.14 0.74
CA ILE A 129 -3.48 9.59 -0.51
C ILE A 129 -3.71 10.70 -1.53
N LYS A 130 -4.41 11.77 -1.14
CA LYS A 130 -4.74 12.92 -1.98
C LYS A 130 -3.51 13.56 -2.62
N GLU A 131 -2.45 13.77 -1.85
CA GLU A 131 -1.22 14.36 -2.37
C GLU A 131 -0.38 13.33 -3.14
N GLY A 132 -0.40 12.06 -2.72
CA GLY A 132 0.34 10.98 -3.38
C GLY A 132 -0.19 10.64 -4.78
N ILE A 133 -1.51 10.61 -4.98
CA ILE A 133 -2.10 10.38 -6.32
C ILE A 133 -1.87 11.56 -7.28
N ARG A 134 -1.55 12.74 -6.75
CA ARG A 134 -1.13 13.94 -7.51
C ARG A 134 0.39 14.01 -7.71
N PHE A 135 1.12 13.02 -7.20
CA PHE A 135 2.58 12.96 -7.20
C PHE A 135 3.26 14.16 -6.51
N ASN A 136 2.57 14.83 -5.58
CA ASN A 136 3.12 15.95 -4.82
C ASN A 136 3.98 15.45 -3.64
N PHE A 137 5.04 14.71 -3.97
CA PHE A 137 5.91 14.09 -2.96
C PHE A 137 6.81 15.08 -2.22
N GLU A 138 6.85 16.36 -2.62
CA GLU A 138 7.51 17.45 -1.89
C GLU A 138 6.66 18.01 -0.74
N ASN A 139 5.38 17.63 -0.67
CA ASN A 139 4.51 17.99 0.45
C ASN A 139 5.11 17.51 1.79
N SER A 140 5.02 18.33 2.83
CA SER A 140 5.57 18.05 4.15
C SER A 140 5.01 16.76 4.78
N ILE A 141 3.82 16.32 4.39
CA ILE A 141 3.25 15.04 4.85
C ILE A 141 4.15 13.84 4.49
N PHE A 142 5.00 13.98 3.47
CA PHE A 142 5.94 12.98 3.01
C PHE A 142 7.38 13.17 3.48
N ASP A 143 7.66 14.14 4.36
CA ASP A 143 8.97 14.23 5.01
C ASP A 143 9.08 13.15 6.09
N MET A 144 9.75 12.04 5.78
CA MET A 144 9.87 10.89 6.68
C MET A 144 10.65 11.19 7.97
N LYS A 145 11.34 12.32 8.08
CA LYS A 145 12.06 12.74 9.29
C LYS A 145 11.29 13.74 10.13
N ARG A 146 10.53 14.65 9.51
CA ARG A 146 9.87 15.77 10.20
C ARG A 146 8.36 15.58 10.38
N SER A 147 7.71 14.86 9.47
CA SER A 147 6.28 14.61 9.56
C SER A 147 5.94 13.78 10.80
N THR A 148 4.85 14.17 11.46
CA THR A 148 4.27 13.43 12.60
C THR A 148 3.07 12.60 12.19
N ASN A 149 2.91 12.29 10.90
CA ASN A 149 1.76 11.52 10.42
C ASN A 149 1.73 10.10 11.02
N GLU A 150 0.53 9.54 11.19
CA GLU A 150 0.34 8.23 11.85
C GLU A 150 0.91 7.02 11.07
N PHE A 151 1.35 7.21 9.82
CA PHE A 151 1.75 6.12 8.92
C PHE A 151 3.26 6.03 8.65
N ILE A 152 4.07 6.87 9.29
CA ILE A 152 5.53 6.77 9.20
C ILE A 152 6.00 5.37 9.61
N GLY A 153 6.84 4.76 8.76
CA GLY A 153 7.37 3.41 8.97
C GLY A 153 6.40 2.26 8.67
N ARG A 154 5.16 2.53 8.22
CA ARG A 154 4.13 1.50 7.97
C ARG A 154 3.44 1.69 6.62
N SER A 155 4.25 1.71 5.57
CA SER A 155 3.81 2.08 4.23
C SER A 155 2.88 1.07 3.54
N ALA A 156 2.77 -0.18 3.99
CA ALA A 156 2.06 -1.22 3.23
C ALA A 156 0.59 -0.88 2.94
N MET A 157 -0.16 -0.43 3.95
CA MET A 157 -1.56 0.00 3.76
C MET A 157 -1.63 1.19 2.82
N VAL A 158 -0.80 2.21 3.05
CA VAL A 158 -0.78 3.43 2.25
C VAL A 158 -0.42 3.14 0.80
N THR A 159 0.63 2.35 0.54
CA THR A 159 1.03 1.95 -0.81
C THR A 159 -0.10 1.20 -1.53
N LYS A 160 -0.79 0.28 -0.85
CA LYS A 160 -1.96 -0.40 -1.43
C LYS A 160 -3.05 0.60 -1.81
N LEU A 161 -3.39 1.52 -0.93
CA LEU A 161 -4.42 2.54 -1.18
C LEU A 161 -4.02 3.52 -2.28
N LEU A 162 -2.74 3.92 -2.36
CA LEU A 162 -2.23 4.73 -3.47
C LEU A 162 -2.43 4.01 -4.81
N CYS A 163 -2.17 2.70 -4.89
CA CYS A 163 -2.44 1.92 -6.11
C CYS A 163 -3.94 1.88 -6.46
N ILE A 164 -4.79 1.72 -5.45
CA ILE A 164 -6.24 1.63 -5.64
C ILE A 164 -6.83 2.97 -6.09
N TYR A 165 -6.49 4.08 -5.42
CA TYR A 165 -7.08 5.40 -5.69
C TYR A 165 -6.45 6.15 -6.86
N SER A 166 -5.28 5.73 -7.36
CA SER A 166 -4.67 6.39 -8.52
C SER A 166 -5.40 6.06 -9.81
N GLU A 167 -5.45 7.03 -10.72
CA GLU A 167 -5.73 6.76 -12.13
C GLU A 167 -4.52 6.05 -12.76
N GLY A 168 -4.78 5.05 -13.60
CA GLY A 168 -3.73 4.18 -14.14
C GLY A 168 -2.99 3.41 -13.04
N ASP A 169 -1.71 3.09 -13.32
CA ASP A 169 -0.84 2.29 -12.46
C ASP A 169 0.48 3.02 -12.14
N PRO A 170 0.45 4.18 -11.49
CA PRO A 170 1.65 5.00 -11.29
C PRO A 170 2.47 4.54 -10.08
N PHE A 171 2.15 3.40 -9.47
CA PHE A 171 2.92 2.81 -8.38
C PHE A 171 3.24 1.36 -8.69
N PHE A 172 4.45 0.94 -8.33
CA PHE A 172 4.84 -0.46 -8.41
C PHE A 172 3.91 -1.31 -7.51
N GLY A 173 3.67 -0.90 -6.26
CA GLY A 173 2.70 -1.59 -5.40
C GLY A 173 3.32 -2.77 -4.66
N VAL A 174 4.59 -2.64 -4.27
CA VAL A 174 5.26 -3.57 -3.36
C VAL A 174 5.59 -2.90 -2.04
N ASN A 175 5.67 -3.72 -0.98
CA ASN A 175 6.17 -3.26 0.31
C ASN A 175 7.68 -3.07 0.24
N ILE A 176 8.12 -1.92 -0.26
CA ILE A 176 9.55 -1.61 -0.42
C ILE A 176 10.31 -1.65 0.91
N ASN A 177 9.67 -1.32 2.03
CA ASN A 177 10.33 -1.29 3.32
C ASN A 177 10.69 -2.68 3.86
N SER A 178 10.00 -3.76 3.44
CA SER A 178 10.36 -5.12 3.86
C SER A 178 11.63 -5.65 3.17
N GLN A 179 12.00 -5.08 2.03
CA GLN A 179 13.20 -5.46 1.25
C GLN A 179 14.00 -4.21 0.84
N LYS A 180 14.18 -3.27 1.76
CA LYS A 180 14.73 -1.94 1.48
C LYS A 180 16.11 -1.98 0.81
N GLU A 181 17.00 -2.87 1.25
CA GLU A 181 18.34 -3.03 0.65
C GLU A 181 18.24 -3.40 -0.84
N PHE A 182 17.36 -4.34 -1.19
CA PHE A 182 17.13 -4.77 -2.55
C PHE A 182 16.62 -3.63 -3.43
N TRP A 183 15.55 -2.95 -3.00
CA TRP A 183 14.94 -1.87 -3.79
C TRP A 183 15.84 -0.64 -3.93
N ASN A 184 16.72 -0.38 -2.96
CA ASN A 184 17.70 0.70 -3.04
C ASN A 184 18.74 0.50 -4.16
N HIS A 185 18.93 -0.72 -4.67
CA HIS A 185 19.76 -0.97 -5.85
C HIS A 185 19.11 -0.48 -7.16
N PHE A 186 17.77 -0.32 -7.19
CA PHE A 186 17.05 0.21 -8.35
C PHE A 186 16.89 1.72 -8.25
N VAL A 187 16.26 2.17 -7.17
CA VAL A 187 16.05 3.60 -6.86
C VAL A 187 16.30 3.75 -5.37
N SER A 188 17.27 4.58 -4.98
CA SER A 188 17.52 4.83 -3.55
C SER A 188 16.37 5.59 -2.88
N GLN A 189 15.98 5.16 -1.69
CA GLN A 189 14.98 5.86 -0.89
C GLN A 189 15.53 7.17 -0.32
N THR A 190 14.79 8.27 -0.47
CA THR A 190 15.06 9.57 0.14
C THR A 190 14.18 9.82 1.37
N ASN A 191 14.54 10.79 2.21
CA ASN A 191 13.67 11.19 3.33
C ASN A 191 12.38 11.86 2.84
N GLN A 192 12.50 12.76 1.85
CA GLN A 192 11.35 13.35 1.18
C GLN A 192 10.71 12.31 0.24
N GLY A 193 9.39 12.17 0.26
CA GLY A 193 8.65 11.19 -0.56
C GLY A 193 8.74 9.75 -0.07
N GLY A 194 9.84 9.37 0.58
CA GLY A 194 10.01 8.09 1.26
C GLY A 194 9.75 6.86 0.38
N PRO A 195 9.12 5.81 0.92
CA PRO A 195 8.81 4.58 0.18
C PRO A 195 7.77 4.78 -0.94
N TYR A 196 7.00 5.87 -0.90
CA TYR A 196 5.94 6.14 -1.89
C TYR A 196 6.53 6.68 -3.18
N LEU A 197 7.41 7.68 -3.08
CA LEU A 197 8.17 8.19 -4.22
C LEU A 197 9.07 7.11 -4.82
N GLN A 198 9.67 6.27 -3.99
CA GLN A 198 10.47 5.13 -4.48
C GLN A 198 9.61 4.13 -5.28
N ASN A 199 8.40 3.81 -4.81
CA ASN A 199 7.45 2.97 -5.56
C ASN A 199 7.11 3.58 -6.92
N HIS A 200 6.85 4.89 -6.97
CA HIS A 200 6.54 5.61 -8.20
C HIS A 200 7.73 5.63 -9.19
N LYS A 201 8.93 5.93 -8.70
CA LYS A 201 10.12 5.95 -9.55
C LYS A 201 10.54 4.57 -10.07
N ILE A 202 10.33 3.52 -9.28
CA ILE A 202 10.65 2.15 -9.73
C ILE A 202 9.73 1.76 -10.89
N ILE A 203 8.42 2.01 -10.81
CA ILE A 203 7.50 1.70 -11.93
C ILE A 203 7.90 2.47 -13.19
N GLU A 204 8.22 3.77 -13.09
CA GLU A 204 8.71 4.55 -14.23
C GLU A 204 9.98 3.95 -14.85
N LEU A 205 10.91 3.50 -14.01
CA LEU A 205 12.18 2.90 -14.43
C LEU A 205 11.97 1.57 -15.16
N VAL A 206 11.14 0.67 -14.63
CA VAL A 206 10.96 -0.68 -15.19
C VAL A 206 10.05 -0.69 -16.42
N SER A 207 9.10 0.23 -16.50
CA SER A 207 8.12 0.29 -17.59
C SER A 207 8.65 0.97 -18.85
N LYS A 208 9.71 1.78 -18.73
CA LYS A 208 10.31 2.49 -19.87
C LYS A 208 10.76 1.55 -21.01
N PRO A 209 11.50 0.45 -20.75
CA PRO A 209 11.82 -0.53 -21.79
C PRO A 209 10.72 -1.56 -22.06
N TYR A 210 9.78 -1.75 -21.13
CA TYR A 210 8.70 -2.73 -21.27
C TYR A 210 7.34 -2.12 -20.87
N PRO A 211 6.68 -1.35 -21.75
CA PRO A 211 5.38 -0.77 -21.44
C PRO A 211 4.30 -1.82 -21.11
N SER A 212 4.43 -3.04 -21.67
CA SER A 212 3.58 -4.19 -21.36
C SER A 212 3.72 -4.69 -19.91
N TRP A 213 4.76 -4.28 -19.19
CA TRP A 213 5.03 -4.68 -17.82
C TRP A 213 4.00 -4.12 -16.83
N CYS A 214 3.57 -2.86 -17.00
CA CYS A 214 2.46 -2.30 -16.21
C CYS A 214 1.21 -3.18 -16.30
N SER A 215 0.94 -3.68 -17.51
CA SER A 215 -0.18 -4.59 -17.75
C SER A 215 -0.02 -5.89 -16.96
N TRP A 216 1.18 -6.46 -16.88
CA TRP A 216 1.44 -7.68 -16.08
C TRP A 216 1.36 -7.42 -14.57
N HIS A 217 1.98 -6.36 -14.05
CA HIS A 217 2.03 -6.08 -12.62
C HIS A 217 0.65 -5.97 -11.97
N ARG A 218 -0.33 -5.42 -12.71
CA ARG A 218 -1.75 -5.36 -12.32
C ARG A 218 -2.33 -6.71 -11.90
N LYS A 219 -1.77 -7.83 -12.36
CA LYS A 219 -2.48 -9.11 -12.48
C LYS A 219 -1.92 -10.24 -11.61
N ASP A 220 -0.76 -10.05 -10.97
CA ASP A 220 -0.09 -11.09 -10.14
C ASP A 220 0.42 -10.58 -8.78
N LEU A 221 -0.25 -9.60 -8.17
CA LEU A 221 0.11 -9.15 -6.81
C LEU A 221 -0.40 -10.10 -5.69
N SER A 222 -0.68 -11.37 -6.02
CA SER A 222 -0.99 -12.43 -5.06
C SER A 222 0.23 -13.17 -4.49
N CYS A 223 1.45 -12.69 -4.70
CA CYS A 223 2.66 -13.24 -4.06
C CYS A 223 2.84 -12.75 -2.62
#